data_AF-A0A7V9RYC9-F1
#
_entry.id   AF-A0A7V9RYC9-F1
#
_cell.length_a   1.000
_cell.length_b   1.000
_cell.length_c   1.000
_cell.angle_alpha   90.00
_cell.angle_beta   90.00
_cell.angle_gamma   90.00
#
_symmetry.space_group_name_H-M   'P 1'
#
loop_
_entity.id
_entity.type
_entity.pdbx_description
1 polymer ?
#
loop_
_entity_poly.entity_id
_entity_poly.type
_entity_poly.pdbx_seq_one_letter_code
_entity_poly.pdbx_strand_id
1 'polypeptide(L)'
;MRKALFTGVLLAALVHAAPAAAGCWATVQLAPPSAETATGKAWTAKITVLQHGRNPLPDAGDARPTVTIRNAAGGRKTFAAKPIDPSKGLYAAEVVFPSGGTWNYAVFDDFTSANGESFFCARTHELGAVKIAQGPHGTSTSGAGNFPVWALAGAALSIGAVTVLFGRRRGARARRTAVV
;
A
#
# COMPACT_ATOMS: atom_id res chain seq x y z
N MET A 1 -23.66 36.16 -59.32
CA MET A 1 -23.07 36.55 -58.02
C MET A 1 -23.68 35.82 -56.83
N ARG A 2 -25.02 35.77 -56.66
CA ARG A 2 -25.68 35.06 -55.53
C ARG A 2 -25.28 33.58 -55.39
N LYS A 3 -25.24 32.83 -56.50
CA LYS A 3 -24.84 31.40 -56.47
C LYS A 3 -23.40 31.19 -55.99
N ALA A 4 -22.47 32.03 -56.44
CA ALA A 4 -21.05 31.95 -56.03
C ALA A 4 -20.83 32.30 -54.56
N LEU A 5 -21.57 33.28 -54.03
CA LEU A 5 -21.56 33.61 -52.60
C LEU A 5 -22.11 32.45 -51.75
N PHE A 6 -23.21 31.83 -52.18
CA PHE A 6 -23.77 30.67 -51.48
C PHE A 6 -22.81 29.48 -51.48
N THR A 7 -22.16 29.18 -52.61
CA THR A 7 -21.18 28.09 -52.71
C THR A 7 -19.95 28.36 -51.84
N GLY A 8 -19.45 29.61 -51.82
CA GLY A 8 -18.31 30.00 -50.99
C GLY A 8 -18.59 29.89 -49.48
N VAL A 9 -19.79 30.30 -49.04
CA VAL A 9 -20.20 30.18 -47.62
C VAL A 9 -20.37 28.72 -47.21
N LEU A 10 -20.93 27.86 -48.07
CA LEU A 10 -21.04 26.42 -47.77
C LEU A 10 -19.67 25.75 -47.62
N LEU A 11 -18.73 26.02 -48.54
CA LEU A 11 -17.39 25.45 -48.49
C LEU A 11 -16.63 25.91 -47.24
N ALA A 12 -16.75 27.18 -46.84
CA ALA A 12 -16.13 27.70 -45.62
C ALA A 12 -16.69 27.04 -44.34
N ALA A 13 -17.97 26.68 -44.33
CA ALA A 13 -18.61 26.00 -43.20
C ALA A 13 -18.12 24.55 -43.02
N LEU A 14 -17.77 23.84 -44.10
CA LEU A 14 -17.26 22.47 -44.01
C LEU A 14 -15.85 22.38 -43.41
N VAL A 15 -15.03 23.42 -43.54
CA VAL A 15 -13.66 23.44 -42.98
C VAL A 15 -13.67 23.62 -41.45
N HIS A 16 -14.78 24.09 -40.88
CA HIS A 16 -14.94 24.32 -39.43
C HIS A 16 -15.69 23.19 -38.70
N ALA A 17 -16.08 22.13 -39.41
CA ALA A 17 -16.65 20.95 -38.76
C ALA A 17 -15.55 20.24 -37.97
N ALA A 18 -15.42 20.58 -36.68
CA ALA A 18 -14.59 19.82 -35.76
C ALA A 18 -15.07 18.36 -35.77
N PRO A 19 -14.16 17.37 -35.79
CA PRO A 19 -14.55 15.98 -35.68
C PRO A 19 -15.38 15.81 -34.40
N ALA A 20 -16.62 15.33 -34.55
CA ALA A 20 -17.41 14.92 -33.40
C ALA A 20 -16.68 13.76 -32.72
N ALA A 21 -15.98 14.06 -31.63
CA ALA A 21 -15.37 13.03 -30.81
C ALA A 21 -16.51 12.21 -30.20
N ALA A 22 -16.75 11.01 -30.74
CA ALA A 22 -17.47 9.99 -30.01
C ALA A 22 -16.65 9.72 -28.75
N GLY A 23 -17.07 10.31 -27.62
CA GLY A 23 -16.27 10.28 -26.40
C GLY A 23 -15.94 8.84 -26.01
N CYS A 24 -14.71 8.55 -25.59
CA CYS A 24 -14.43 7.25 -25.00
C CYS A 24 -15.06 7.23 -23.61
N TRP A 25 -15.98 6.31 -23.38
CA TRP A 25 -16.50 6.05 -22.05
C TRP A 25 -15.77 4.84 -21.49
N ALA A 26 -14.63 5.10 -20.87
CA ALA A 26 -14.01 4.09 -20.03
C ALA A 26 -14.90 3.79 -18.84
N THR A 27 -15.17 2.51 -18.62
CA THR A 27 -15.82 2.02 -17.41
C THR A 27 -14.82 1.11 -16.71
N VAL A 28 -14.57 1.40 -15.43
CA VAL A 28 -13.74 0.56 -14.58
C VAL A 28 -14.61 -0.10 -13.53
N GLN A 29 -14.47 -1.41 -13.41
CA GLN A 29 -15.03 -2.19 -12.31
C GLN A 29 -13.89 -2.70 -11.43
N LEU A 30 -13.98 -2.44 -10.14
CA LEU A 30 -13.09 -2.96 -9.11
C LEU A 30 -13.90 -3.10 -7.83
N ALA A 31 -13.97 -4.32 -7.30
CA ALA A 31 -14.59 -4.57 -6.00
C ALA A 31 -13.80 -3.86 -4.89
N PRO A 32 -14.42 -3.42 -3.79
CA PRO A 32 -13.67 -2.91 -2.63
C PRO A 32 -12.80 -4.02 -2.01
N PRO A 33 -11.75 -3.65 -1.24
CA PRO A 33 -11.05 -4.62 -0.40
C PRO A 33 -12.02 -5.32 0.56
N SER A 34 -11.76 -6.60 0.85
CA SER A 34 -12.57 -7.33 1.83
C SER A 34 -12.38 -6.74 3.24
N ALA A 35 -13.33 -6.99 4.14
CA ALA A 35 -13.25 -6.56 5.53
C ALA A 35 -12.03 -7.12 6.28
N GLU A 36 -11.45 -8.22 5.78
CA GLU A 36 -10.25 -8.86 6.33
C GLU A 36 -8.94 -8.20 5.87
N THR A 37 -9.02 -7.22 4.97
CA THR A 37 -7.85 -6.48 4.47
C THR A 37 -7.21 -5.71 5.61
N ALA A 38 -5.94 -6.04 5.88
CA ALA A 38 -5.16 -5.43 6.95
C ALA A 38 -3.87 -4.83 6.39
N THR A 39 -3.29 -3.93 7.18
CA THR A 39 -2.00 -3.30 6.88
C THR A 39 -0.92 -4.36 6.58
N GLY A 40 -0.11 -4.12 5.55
CA GLY A 40 1.01 -5.00 5.18
C GLY A 40 0.61 -6.29 4.45
N LYS A 41 -0.69 -6.64 4.42
CA LYS A 41 -1.20 -7.72 3.57
C LYS A 41 -1.57 -7.17 2.19
N ALA A 42 -1.25 -7.93 1.15
CA ALA A 42 -1.64 -7.60 -0.20
C ALA A 42 -3.13 -7.90 -0.42
N TRP A 43 -3.83 -6.94 -1.01
CA TRP A 43 -5.15 -7.11 -1.58
C TRP A 43 -5.00 -7.20 -3.10
N THR A 44 -5.39 -8.33 -3.69
CA THR A 44 -5.45 -8.51 -5.13
C THR A 44 -6.64 -7.75 -5.71
N ALA A 45 -6.38 -6.55 -6.21
CA ALA A 45 -7.36 -5.70 -6.88
C ALA A 45 -7.59 -6.20 -8.31
N LYS A 46 -8.68 -6.96 -8.52
CA LYS A 46 -9.11 -7.40 -9.86
C LYS A 46 -9.88 -6.28 -10.55
N ILE A 47 -9.36 -5.83 -11.69
CA ILE A 47 -9.84 -4.67 -12.42
C ILE A 47 -10.41 -5.14 -13.75
N THR A 48 -11.60 -4.68 -14.09
CA THR A 48 -12.18 -4.84 -15.43
C THR A 48 -12.29 -3.47 -16.09
N VAL A 49 -11.65 -3.29 -17.24
CA VAL A 49 -11.64 -2.03 -17.99
C VAL A 49 -12.37 -2.24 -19.31
N LEU A 50 -13.49 -1.54 -19.52
CA LEU A 50 -14.39 -1.72 -20.67
C LEU A 50 -14.73 -0.39 -21.34
N GLN A 51 -14.96 -0.43 -22.64
CA GLN A 51 -15.59 0.63 -23.41
C GLN A 51 -17.12 0.55 -23.25
N HIS A 52 -17.74 1.67 -22.87
CA HIS A 52 -19.18 1.81 -22.67
C HIS A 52 -19.77 0.74 -21.73
N GLY A 53 -18.94 0.16 -20.85
CA GLY A 53 -19.31 -0.92 -19.94
C GLY A 53 -19.68 -2.25 -20.61
N ARG A 54 -19.42 -2.43 -21.92
CA ARG A 54 -19.81 -3.65 -22.66
C ARG A 54 -18.65 -4.46 -23.17
N ASN A 55 -17.77 -3.83 -23.93
CA ASN A 55 -16.72 -4.51 -24.66
C ASN A 55 -15.35 -4.03 -24.18
N PRO A 56 -14.36 -4.92 -24.06
CA PRO A 56 -12.96 -4.52 -24.09
C PRO A 56 -12.71 -3.71 -25.35
N LEU A 57 -11.80 -2.74 -25.29
CA LEU A 57 -11.61 -1.74 -26.33
C LEU A 57 -11.20 -2.45 -27.65
N PRO A 58 -12.07 -2.50 -28.70
CA PRO A 58 -11.85 -3.35 -29.88
C PRO A 58 -10.83 -2.75 -30.87
N ASP A 59 -10.58 -1.44 -30.81
CA ASP A 59 -9.70 -0.68 -31.73
C ASP A 59 -8.49 -0.05 -31.02
N ALA A 60 -8.12 -0.60 -29.87
CA ALA A 60 -7.01 -0.17 -29.03
C ALA A 60 -6.14 -1.36 -28.69
N GLY A 61 -4.87 -1.11 -28.37
CA GLY A 61 -3.92 -2.18 -28.06
C GLY A 61 -4.34 -2.91 -26.78
N ASP A 62 -4.04 -2.30 -25.64
CA ASP A 62 -4.41 -2.79 -24.30
C ASP A 62 -4.70 -1.60 -23.37
N ALA A 63 -5.35 -1.85 -22.23
CA ALA A 63 -5.31 -0.92 -21.10
C ALA A 63 -4.07 -1.18 -20.23
N ARG A 64 -3.58 -0.15 -19.53
CA ARG A 64 -2.46 -0.25 -18.57
C ARG A 64 -2.85 0.28 -17.19
N PRO A 65 -3.87 -0.31 -16.54
CA PRO A 65 -4.47 0.34 -15.40
C PRO A 65 -3.51 0.41 -14.21
N THR A 66 -3.64 1.50 -13.44
CA THR A 66 -2.94 1.64 -12.16
C THR A 66 -3.93 1.93 -11.04
N VAL A 67 -3.70 1.35 -9.87
CA VAL A 67 -4.48 1.63 -8.65
C VAL A 67 -3.71 2.61 -7.80
N THR A 68 -4.31 3.74 -7.45
CA THR A 68 -3.75 4.69 -6.48
C THR A 68 -4.55 4.63 -5.20
N ILE A 69 -3.87 4.48 -4.06
CA ILE A 69 -4.44 4.66 -2.72
C ILE A 69 -3.94 5.98 -2.13
N ARG A 70 -4.80 6.68 -1.38
CA ARG A 70 -4.44 7.90 -0.64
C ARG A 70 -5.18 8.02 0.69
N ASN A 71 -4.61 8.69 1.68
CA ASN A 71 -5.27 9.00 2.94
C ASN A 71 -5.13 10.49 3.33
N ALA A 72 -5.89 10.92 4.33
CA ALA A 72 -5.87 12.31 4.81
C ALA A 72 -4.55 12.72 5.48
N ALA A 73 -3.76 11.75 5.94
CA ALA A 73 -2.43 11.99 6.52
C ALA A 73 -1.33 12.21 5.46
N GLY A 74 -1.69 12.31 4.17
CA GLY A 74 -0.77 12.55 3.06
C GLY A 74 -0.12 11.28 2.48
N GLY A 75 -0.46 10.09 3.00
CA GLY A 75 -0.01 8.82 2.43
C GLY A 75 -0.57 8.64 1.02
N ARG A 76 0.30 8.27 0.07
CA ARG A 76 -0.07 7.95 -1.32
C ARG A 76 0.81 6.84 -1.87
N LYS A 77 0.20 5.86 -2.56
CA LYS A 77 0.92 4.79 -3.29
C LYS A 77 0.19 4.46 -4.58
N THR A 78 0.93 4.11 -5.61
CA THR A 78 0.40 3.68 -6.91
C THR A 78 0.94 2.29 -7.25
N PHE A 79 0.07 1.42 -7.73
CA PHE A 79 0.35 0.03 -8.06
C PHE A 79 -0.05 -0.22 -9.51
N ALA A 80 0.91 -0.67 -10.33
CA ALA A 80 0.63 -1.05 -11.70
C ALA A 80 -0.10 -2.40 -11.73
N ALA A 81 -1.16 -2.49 -12.51
CA ALA A 81 -1.84 -3.75 -12.74
C ALA A 81 -1.13 -4.55 -13.84
N LYS A 82 -1.20 -5.87 -13.73
CA LYS A 82 -0.73 -6.81 -14.72
C LYS A 82 -1.92 -7.38 -15.49
N PRO A 83 -1.77 -7.66 -16.79
CA PRO A 83 -2.81 -8.32 -17.57
C PRO A 83 -3.09 -9.73 -17.02
N ILE A 84 -4.37 -10.07 -16.88
CA ILE A 84 -4.84 -11.45 -16.65
C ILE A 84 -5.39 -12.00 -17.96
N ASP A 85 -6.35 -11.29 -18.54
CA ASP A 85 -6.98 -11.62 -19.83
C ASP A 85 -7.42 -10.30 -20.50
N PRO A 86 -6.49 -9.63 -21.22
CA PRO A 86 -6.76 -8.34 -21.85
C PRO A 86 -7.88 -8.38 -22.89
N SER A 87 -8.07 -9.55 -23.53
CA SER A 87 -9.17 -9.78 -24.47
C SER A 87 -10.56 -9.66 -23.84
N LYS A 88 -10.63 -9.70 -22.50
CA LYS A 88 -11.82 -9.46 -21.67
C LYS A 88 -11.70 -8.21 -20.80
N GLY A 89 -10.65 -7.42 -20.98
CA GLY A 89 -10.36 -6.23 -20.17
C GLY A 89 -9.95 -6.54 -18.73
N LEU A 90 -9.44 -7.74 -18.43
CA LEU A 90 -9.13 -8.20 -17.07
C LEU A 90 -7.66 -7.98 -16.70
N TYR A 91 -7.45 -7.30 -15.56
CA TYR A 91 -6.14 -6.97 -15.00
C TYR A 91 -6.14 -7.19 -13.47
N ALA A 92 -4.96 -7.32 -12.85
CA ALA A 92 -4.83 -7.34 -11.40
C ALA A 92 -3.62 -6.55 -10.88
N ALA A 93 -3.84 -5.79 -9.80
CA ALA A 93 -2.77 -5.14 -9.05
C ALA A 93 -2.70 -5.71 -7.62
N GLU A 94 -1.48 -5.91 -7.12
CA GLU A 94 -1.25 -6.26 -5.72
C GLU A 94 -1.10 -4.97 -4.90
N VAL A 95 -2.14 -4.62 -4.15
CA VAL A 95 -2.23 -3.37 -3.40
C VAL A 95 -1.92 -3.63 -1.93
N VAL A 96 -0.93 -2.94 -1.39
CA VAL A 96 -0.56 -3.04 0.04
C VAL A 96 -0.81 -1.71 0.73
N PHE A 97 -1.68 -1.71 1.73
CA PHE A 97 -1.91 -0.54 2.58
C PHE A 97 -0.79 -0.44 3.63
N PRO A 98 -0.06 0.68 3.69
CA PRO A 98 1.10 0.84 4.56
C PRO A 98 0.73 1.13 6.02
N SER A 99 -0.49 1.58 6.28
CA SER A 99 -1.01 1.80 7.63
C SER A 99 -2.52 1.56 7.69
N GLY A 100 -3.02 1.25 8.89
CA GLY A 100 -4.46 1.16 9.12
C GLY A 100 -5.12 2.54 9.13
N GLY A 101 -6.44 2.56 9.00
CA GLY A 101 -7.24 3.78 8.89
C GLY A 101 -8.02 3.86 7.59
N THR A 102 -8.55 5.05 7.29
CA THR A 102 -9.36 5.28 6.10
C THR A 102 -8.47 5.64 4.91
N TRP A 103 -8.67 4.91 3.81
CA TRP A 103 -7.99 5.13 2.55
C TRP A 103 -9.00 5.32 1.43
N ASN A 104 -8.79 6.32 0.57
CA ASN A 104 -9.46 6.42 -0.72
C ASN A 104 -8.66 5.67 -1.77
N TYR A 105 -9.34 5.10 -2.76
CA TYR A 105 -8.70 4.45 -3.88
C TYR A 105 -9.35 4.80 -5.22
N ALA A 106 -8.51 4.86 -6.24
CA ALA A 106 -8.86 5.24 -7.59
C ALA A 106 -8.12 4.37 -8.60
N VAL A 107 -8.69 4.22 -9.80
CA VAL A 107 -8.05 3.52 -10.91
C VAL A 107 -7.85 4.51 -12.05
N PHE A 108 -6.61 4.66 -12.52
CA PHE A 108 -6.36 5.25 -13.84
C PHE A 108 -6.47 4.13 -14.86
N ASP A 109 -7.37 4.25 -15.84
CA ASP A 109 -7.66 3.19 -16.81
C ASP A 109 -6.51 2.97 -17.82
N ASP A 110 -5.86 4.05 -18.23
CA ASP A 110 -4.79 4.10 -19.22
C ASP A 110 -5.09 3.25 -20.47
N PHE A 111 -6.21 3.53 -21.13
CA PHE A 111 -6.43 2.95 -22.45
C PHE A 111 -5.32 3.38 -23.41
N THR A 112 -4.75 2.45 -24.16
CA THR A 112 -3.70 2.77 -25.14
C THR A 112 -4.15 2.48 -26.57
N SER A 113 -3.72 3.31 -27.51
CA SER A 113 -3.97 3.11 -28.94
C SER A 113 -3.16 1.91 -29.47
N ALA A 114 -3.41 1.50 -30.71
CA ALA A 114 -2.65 0.43 -31.36
C ALA A 114 -1.12 0.69 -31.41
N ASN A 115 -0.69 1.96 -31.36
CA ASN A 115 0.72 2.35 -31.28
C ASN A 115 1.29 2.33 -29.84
N GLY A 116 0.48 1.99 -28.84
CA GLY A 116 0.87 1.92 -27.43
C GLY A 116 0.86 3.26 -26.68
N GLU A 117 0.40 4.35 -27.29
CA GLU A 117 0.23 5.66 -26.64
C GLU A 117 -1.09 5.74 -25.89
N SER A 118 -1.14 6.43 -24.74
CA SER A 118 -2.39 6.67 -24.02
C SER A 118 -3.41 7.41 -24.90
N PHE A 119 -4.62 6.89 -24.95
CA PHE A 119 -5.74 7.54 -25.61
C PHE A 119 -6.08 8.85 -24.89
N PHE A 120 -6.46 9.89 -25.63
CA PHE A 120 -6.76 11.23 -25.10
C PHE A 120 -7.87 11.26 -24.03
N CYS A 121 -8.64 10.19 -23.94
CA CYS A 121 -9.78 10.01 -23.06
C CYS A 121 -9.50 9.12 -21.85
N ALA A 122 -8.26 8.60 -21.72
CA ALA A 122 -7.84 7.87 -20.54
C ALA A 122 -7.99 8.75 -19.30
N ARG A 123 -8.53 8.18 -18.21
CA ARG A 123 -8.91 8.97 -17.04
C ARG A 123 -8.84 8.19 -15.75
N THR A 124 -8.88 8.94 -14.65
CA THR A 124 -8.98 8.38 -13.30
C THR A 124 -10.45 8.21 -12.89
N HIS A 125 -10.75 7.06 -12.30
CA HIS A 125 -12.03 6.66 -11.73
C HIS A 125 -11.91 6.57 -10.23
N GLU A 126 -12.62 7.43 -9.51
CA GLU A 126 -12.65 7.45 -8.05
C GLU A 126 -13.68 6.44 -7.55
N LEU A 127 -13.27 5.49 -6.71
CA LEU A 127 -14.13 4.35 -6.34
C LEU A 127 -14.70 4.44 -4.93
N GLY A 128 -14.03 5.18 -4.03
CA GLY A 128 -14.55 5.45 -2.69
C GLY A 128 -13.49 5.35 -1.61
N ALA A 129 -13.95 5.18 -0.37
CA ALA A 129 -13.12 5.04 0.82
C ALA A 129 -13.32 3.65 1.46
N VAL A 130 -12.24 3.11 2.02
CA VAL A 130 -12.22 1.82 2.73
C VAL A 130 -11.50 1.98 4.05
N LYS A 131 -11.97 1.26 5.08
CA LYS A 131 -11.33 1.21 6.39
C LYS A 131 -10.42 -0.02 6.45
N ILE A 132 -9.14 0.20 6.68
CA ILE A 132 -8.11 -0.84 6.75
C ILE A 132 -7.75 -1.08 8.21
N ALA A 133 -7.76 -2.34 8.62
CA ALA A 133 -7.35 -2.74 9.96
C ALA A 133 -5.82 -2.56 10.13
N GLN A 134 -5.39 -2.26 11.36
CA GLN A 134 -3.99 -2.42 11.70
C GLN A 134 -3.66 -3.92 11.61
N GLY A 135 -2.64 -4.25 10.82
CA GLY A 135 -2.11 -5.62 10.78
C GLY A 135 -1.41 -5.94 12.10
N PRO A 136 -1.08 -7.22 12.35
CA PRO A 136 -0.18 -7.56 13.44
C PRO A 136 1.08 -6.70 13.28
N HIS A 137 1.32 -5.78 14.21
CA HIS A 137 2.57 -5.06 14.24
C HIS A 137 3.67 -6.12 14.34
N GLY A 138 4.45 -6.30 13.27
CA GLY A 138 5.79 -6.82 13.46
C GLY A 138 6.41 -5.87 14.49
N THR A 139 6.69 -6.39 15.69
CA THR A 139 7.25 -5.66 16.82
C THR A 139 8.39 -4.80 16.29
N SER A 140 8.08 -3.53 16.04
CA SER A 140 9.09 -2.55 15.75
C SER A 140 9.71 -2.30 17.12
N THR A 141 10.79 -3.01 17.40
CA THR A 141 11.68 -2.70 18.52
C THR A 141 12.34 -1.37 18.17
N SER A 142 11.57 -0.28 18.21
CA SER A 142 12.11 1.05 18.39
C SER A 142 12.79 1.02 19.75
N GLY A 143 14.11 0.91 19.71
CA GLY A 143 14.98 0.97 20.88
C GLY A 143 14.70 2.25 21.65
N ALA A 144 13.89 2.12 22.70
CA ALA A 144 13.86 2.97 23.86
C ALA A 144 13.56 2.04 25.04
N GLY A 145 14.64 1.57 25.64
CA GLY A 145 14.75 0.93 26.96
C GLY A 145 13.50 0.24 27.52
N ASN A 146 13.40 -1.07 27.32
CA ASN A 146 12.91 -1.96 28.35
C ASN A 146 13.61 -3.33 28.24
N PHE A 147 14.93 -3.31 28.40
CA PHE A 147 15.66 -4.54 28.70
C PHE A 147 15.41 -4.89 30.17
N PRO A 148 15.04 -6.13 30.51
CA PRO A 148 14.99 -6.54 31.90
C PRO A 148 16.35 -6.34 32.56
N VAL A 149 16.40 -5.50 33.59
CA VAL A 149 17.63 -5.10 34.29
C VAL A 149 18.37 -6.28 34.96
N TRP A 150 17.76 -7.48 34.99
CA TRP A 150 18.40 -8.68 35.54
C TRP A 150 19.44 -9.32 34.61
N ALA A 151 19.54 -8.89 33.34
CA ALA A 151 20.50 -9.46 32.39
C ALA A 151 21.95 -8.91 32.51
N LEU A 152 22.23 -7.97 33.42
CA LEU A 152 23.59 -7.42 33.64
C LEU A 152 24.06 -7.42 35.10
N ALA A 153 23.46 -8.23 35.98
CA ALA A 153 23.97 -8.45 37.34
C ALA A 153 24.90 -9.67 37.40
N GLY A 154 25.89 -9.71 36.51
CA GLY A 154 26.77 -10.86 36.28
C GLY A 154 28.25 -10.51 36.16
N ALA A 155 28.74 -9.52 36.90
CA ALA A 155 30.16 -9.37 37.22
C ALA A 155 30.36 -8.27 38.28
N ALA A 156 31.24 -8.55 39.24
CA ALA A 156 31.78 -7.65 40.28
C ALA A 156 30.96 -7.50 41.58
N LEU A 157 31.28 -8.34 42.57
CA LEU A 157 31.71 -7.97 43.95
C LEU A 157 31.46 -9.15 44.90
N SER A 158 32.46 -10.01 45.07
CA SER A 158 32.52 -10.98 46.16
C SER A 158 33.73 -10.67 47.05
N ILE A 159 33.58 -9.69 47.93
CA ILE A 159 34.37 -9.55 49.16
C ILE A 159 33.37 -9.19 50.27
N GLY A 160 33.23 -10.06 51.27
CA GLY A 160 32.68 -9.66 52.56
C GLY A 160 31.71 -10.65 53.21
N ALA A 161 32.22 -11.34 54.23
CA ALA A 161 31.50 -11.81 55.43
C ALA A 161 30.54 -13.01 55.30
N VAL A 162 31.13 -14.21 55.25
CA VAL A 162 30.53 -15.39 55.90
C VAL A 162 30.99 -15.38 57.35
N THR A 163 30.14 -14.92 58.26
CA THR A 163 30.26 -15.25 59.67
C THR A 163 28.90 -15.60 60.25
N VAL A 164 28.95 -16.57 61.14
CA VAL A 164 27.94 -16.92 62.15
C VAL A 164 26.83 -17.85 61.66
N LEU A 165 27.06 -19.17 61.78
CA LEU A 165 26.35 -20.02 62.76
C LEU A 165 26.74 -21.49 62.57
N PHE A 166 27.89 -21.90 63.13
CA PHE A 166 28.02 -23.26 63.65
C PHE A 166 28.31 -23.18 65.14
N GLY A 167 27.30 -23.60 65.90
CA GLY A 167 27.26 -23.52 67.34
C GLY A 167 28.22 -24.49 68.02
N ARG A 168 28.84 -23.98 69.08
CA ARG A 168 28.87 -24.56 70.43
C ARG A 168 28.86 -26.09 70.51
N ARG A 169 30.04 -26.70 70.68
CA ARG A 169 30.32 -27.75 71.69
C ARG A 169 31.78 -27.61 72.14
N ARG A 170 32.04 -26.88 73.23
CA ARG A 170 32.32 -27.40 74.59
C ARG A 170 33.61 -28.24 74.66
N GLY A 171 34.58 -27.78 75.45
CA GLY A 171 35.44 -28.70 76.20
C GLY A 171 36.92 -28.34 76.37
N ALA A 172 37.19 -27.41 77.30
CA ALA A 172 38.16 -27.52 78.39
C ALA A 172 39.68 -27.69 78.16
N ARG A 173 40.40 -27.01 79.09
CA ARG A 173 41.80 -27.15 79.57
C ARG A 173 42.89 -26.50 78.71
N ALA A 174 43.55 -25.40 79.08
CA ALA A 174 44.17 -24.88 80.33
C ALA A 174 45.69 -25.05 80.36
N ARG A 175 46.35 -23.98 80.87
CA ARG A 175 47.75 -23.79 81.32
C ARG A 175 48.73 -23.29 80.24
N ARG A 176 49.17 -22.02 80.37
CA ARG A 176 50.42 -21.52 81.02
C ARG A 176 51.66 -22.07 80.29
N THR A 177 52.64 -21.27 79.86
CA THR A 177 53.44 -20.33 80.66
C THR A 177 54.32 -19.47 79.74
N ALA A 178 54.61 -18.24 80.13
CA ALA A 178 55.75 -17.46 79.63
C ALA A 178 56.91 -17.63 80.61
N VAL A 179 58.15 -17.76 80.10
CA VAL A 179 59.38 -17.33 80.78
C VAL A 179 60.36 -16.88 79.69
N VAL A 180 60.87 -15.66 79.89
CA VAL A 180 62.16 -15.05 79.51
C VAL A 180 63.04 -15.79 78.52
#